data_AF-A0A2I1HC05-F1
#
_entry.id   AF-A0A2I1HC05-F1
#
_cell.length_a   1.000
_cell.length_b   1.000
_cell.length_c   1.000
_cell.angle_alpha   90.00
_cell.angle_beta   90.00
_cell.angle_gamma   90.00
#
_symmetry.space_group_name_H-M   'P 1'
#
loop_
_entity.id
_entity.type
_entity.pdbx_description
1 polymer ?
#
loop_
_entity_poly.entity_id
_entity_poly.type
_entity_poly.pdbx_seq_one_letter_code
_entity_poly.pdbx_strand_id
1 'polypeptide(L)'
;ILDESPEKLSADISELIQSRSFFTNVEAVNTLLGTVKSVVKSLEFKTTTFADCFVELIKLSQKIKSLPPVSDYDFKYQCVERFNKRWKEFDIQLYLLAYIFHPHYRGKGLRLTVLRNVYILAMKIWINMGGGELSSADLISQIQSFYLRKEEYNIPFSTNKGDVLTWWLLCNPVRSEENHIQKLALKILAITPHNAGCERVFSVLGWFANQRRTK
;
A
#
# COMPACT_ATOMS: atom_id res chain seq x y z
N ILE A 1 -37.37 34.14 7.71
CA ILE A 1 -36.71 34.68 8.92
C ILE A 1 -35.23 34.32 8.84
N LEU A 2 -34.49 35.08 8.03
CA LEU A 2 -33.07 35.28 8.26
C LEU A 2 -33.02 36.56 9.10
N ASP A 3 -32.29 36.52 10.22
CA ASP A 3 -32.25 37.59 11.20
C ASP A 3 -31.66 38.86 10.57
N GLU A 4 -32.32 40.02 10.71
CA GLU A 4 -31.94 41.30 10.08
C GLU A 4 -30.74 41.97 10.79
N SER A 5 -29.79 41.17 11.27
CA SER A 5 -28.62 41.61 12.02
C SER A 5 -27.36 40.91 11.49
N PRO A 6 -26.74 41.44 10.42
CA PRO A 6 -25.49 40.91 9.85
C PRO A 6 -24.30 40.98 10.82
N GLU A 7 -24.41 41.76 11.90
CA GLU A 7 -23.31 42.20 12.77
C GLU A 7 -22.88 41.17 13.85
N LYS A 8 -23.43 39.95 13.85
CA LYS A 8 -23.20 38.96 14.93
C LYS A 8 -21.92 38.10 14.79
N LEU A 9 -21.20 38.20 13.68
CA LEU A 9 -19.93 37.50 13.46
C LEU A 9 -18.75 38.45 13.71
N SER A 10 -17.73 38.00 14.45
CA SER A 10 -16.51 38.79 14.61
C SER A 10 -15.79 38.97 13.26
N ALA A 11 -14.97 40.02 13.17
CA ALA A 11 -14.15 40.29 11.99
C ALA A 11 -13.31 39.05 11.62
N ASP A 12 -12.65 38.43 12.60
CA ASP A 12 -11.81 37.24 12.44
C ASP A 12 -12.57 36.06 11.79
N ILE A 13 -13.80 35.77 12.24
CA ILE A 13 -14.61 34.66 11.68
C ILE A 13 -15.10 35.04 10.28
N SER A 14 -15.45 36.30 10.06
CA SER A 14 -15.88 36.80 8.74
C SER A 14 -14.75 36.70 7.70
N GLU A 15 -13.53 37.08 8.08
CA GLU A 15 -12.32 36.91 7.27
C GLU A 15 -12.06 35.42 6.98
N LEU A 16 -12.18 34.55 7.98
CA LEU A 16 -11.99 33.10 7.82
C LEU A 16 -12.99 32.48 6.84
N ILE A 17 -14.26 32.88 6.90
CA ILE A 17 -15.35 32.37 6.02
C ILE A 17 -15.26 32.95 4.60
N GLN A 18 -14.63 34.11 4.41
CA GLN A 18 -14.37 34.68 3.08
C GLN A 18 -13.03 34.18 2.48
N SER A 19 -12.14 33.61 3.30
CA SER A 19 -10.81 33.16 2.91
C SER A 19 -10.84 31.88 2.06
N ARG A 20 -10.66 32.04 0.74
CA ARG A 20 -10.51 30.91 -0.19
C ARG A 20 -9.29 30.02 0.14
N SER A 21 -8.22 30.59 0.72
CA SER A 21 -7.05 29.81 1.15
C SER A 21 -7.38 28.95 2.37
N PHE A 22 -8.18 29.44 3.32
CA PHE A 22 -8.65 28.63 4.45
C PHE A 22 -9.38 27.36 3.98
N PHE A 23 -10.36 27.47 3.09
CA PHE A 23 -11.08 26.28 2.57
C PHE A 23 -10.19 25.34 1.76
N THR A 24 -9.26 25.86 0.96
CA THR A 24 -8.26 25.04 0.25
C THR A 24 -7.40 24.22 1.24
N ASN A 25 -7.01 24.82 2.36
CA ASN A 25 -6.24 24.14 3.40
C ASN A 25 -7.07 23.08 4.13
N VAL A 26 -8.33 23.38 4.46
CA VAL A 26 -9.28 22.40 5.05
C VAL A 26 -9.51 21.21 4.11
N GLU A 27 -9.69 21.45 2.81
CA GLU A 27 -9.86 20.40 1.81
C GLU A 27 -8.62 19.50 1.70
N ALA A 28 -7.42 20.07 1.72
CA ALA A 28 -6.16 19.32 1.71
C ALA A 28 -6.03 18.40 2.94
N VAL A 29 -6.31 18.92 4.13
CA VAL A 29 -6.28 18.16 5.39
C VAL A 29 -7.34 17.06 5.39
N ASN A 30 -8.59 17.37 5.00
CA ASN A 30 -9.68 16.41 4.93
C ASN A 30 -9.40 15.27 3.92
N THR A 31 -8.83 15.61 2.75
CA THR A 31 -8.42 14.64 1.72
C THR A 31 -7.37 13.68 2.25
N LEU A 32 -6.38 14.19 2.99
CA LEU A 32 -5.33 13.36 3.58
C LEU A 32 -5.87 12.48 4.72
N LEU A 33 -6.64 13.04 5.65
CA LEU A 33 -7.23 12.31 6.77
C LEU A 33 -8.22 11.24 6.31
N GLY A 34 -9.07 11.54 5.33
CA GLY A 34 -9.98 10.56 4.73
C GLY A 34 -9.23 9.40 4.07
N THR A 35 -8.11 9.70 3.39
CA THR A 35 -7.22 8.66 2.81
C THR A 35 -6.58 7.82 3.91
N VAL A 36 -5.95 8.43 4.92
CA VAL A 36 -5.29 7.72 6.03
C VAL A 36 -6.30 6.86 6.81
N LYS A 37 -7.51 7.35 7.06
CA LYS A 37 -8.59 6.59 7.71
C LYS A 37 -9.00 5.38 6.89
N SER A 38 -9.11 5.52 5.56
CA SER A 38 -9.40 4.40 4.66
C SER A 38 -8.28 3.37 4.69
N VAL A 39 -7.02 3.81 4.64
CA VAL A 39 -5.83 2.95 4.71
C VAL A 39 -5.81 2.17 6.04
N VAL A 40 -5.95 2.84 7.19
CA VAL A 40 -5.99 2.20 8.51
C VAL A 40 -7.10 1.15 8.59
N LYS A 41 -8.32 1.50 8.17
CA LYS A 41 -9.45 0.56 8.17
C LYS A 41 -9.19 -0.65 7.26
N SER A 42 -8.54 -0.47 6.11
CA SER A 42 -8.11 -1.57 5.25
C SER A 42 -7.04 -2.45 5.91
N LEU A 43 -6.13 -1.87 6.68
CA LEU A 43 -5.05 -2.57 7.38
C LEU A 43 -5.51 -3.35 8.62
N GLU A 44 -6.62 -2.93 9.24
CA GLU A 44 -7.21 -3.58 10.42
C GLU A 44 -7.96 -4.89 10.11
N PHE A 45 -8.27 -5.19 8.84
CA PHE A 45 -8.89 -6.46 8.47
C PHE A 45 -7.92 -7.63 8.64
N LYS A 46 -8.37 -8.70 9.29
CA LYS A 46 -7.60 -9.94 9.51
C LYS A 46 -7.17 -10.66 8.22
N THR A 47 -7.80 -10.33 7.10
CA THR A 47 -7.54 -10.90 5.77
C THR A 47 -6.53 -10.11 4.94
N THR A 48 -6.06 -8.96 5.44
CA THR A 48 -5.19 -8.06 4.67
C THR A 48 -3.80 -8.66 4.48
N THR A 49 -3.42 -8.87 3.22
CA THR A 49 -2.12 -9.45 2.86
C THR A 49 -1.02 -8.41 2.86
N PHE A 50 0.24 -8.87 2.88
CA PHE A 50 1.41 -7.99 2.78
C PHE A 50 1.42 -7.12 1.50
N ALA A 51 0.77 -7.59 0.42
CA ALA A 51 0.64 -6.85 -0.83
C ALA A 51 -0.39 -5.71 -0.74
N ASP A 52 -1.50 -5.94 -0.04
CA ASP A 52 -2.56 -4.94 0.14
C ASP A 52 -2.03 -3.72 0.92
N CYS A 53 -1.19 -3.95 1.93
CA CYS A 53 -0.48 -2.89 2.64
C CYS A 53 0.33 -1.99 1.69
N PHE A 54 1.06 -2.59 0.75
CA PHE A 54 1.85 -1.83 -0.22
C PHE A 54 0.98 -1.02 -1.18
N VAL A 55 -0.14 -1.60 -1.63
CA VAL A 55 -1.12 -0.94 -2.47
C VAL A 55 -1.72 0.29 -1.77
N GLU A 56 -2.05 0.18 -0.50
CA GLU A 56 -2.53 1.31 0.31
C GLU A 56 -1.46 2.40 0.51
N LEU A 57 -0.18 2.02 0.70
CA LEU A 57 0.93 2.99 0.74
C LEU A 57 1.12 3.72 -0.60
N ILE A 58 0.99 3.02 -1.73
CA ILE A 58 1.01 3.64 -3.07
C ILE A 58 -0.15 4.63 -3.20
N LYS A 59 -1.39 4.25 -2.84
CA LYS A 59 -2.56 5.14 -2.87
C LYS A 59 -2.34 6.40 -2.02
N LEU A 60 -1.78 6.24 -0.81
CA LEU A 60 -1.44 7.36 0.06
C LEU A 60 -0.41 8.31 -0.59
N SER A 61 0.65 7.76 -1.20
CA SER A 61 1.65 8.58 -1.92
C SER A 61 1.06 9.37 -3.08
N GLN A 62 0.11 8.78 -3.83
CA GLN A 62 -0.59 9.45 -4.92
C GLN A 62 -1.47 10.58 -4.41
N LYS A 63 -2.18 10.37 -3.29
CA LYS A 63 -3.01 11.40 -2.64
C LYS A 63 -2.18 12.56 -2.07
N ILE A 64 -1.03 12.28 -1.46
CA ILE A 64 -0.07 13.33 -1.04
C ILE A 64 0.42 14.12 -2.27
N LYS A 65 0.76 13.44 -3.38
CA LYS A 65 1.18 14.09 -4.62
C LYS A 65 0.07 14.96 -5.22
N SER A 66 -1.19 14.54 -5.14
CA SER A 66 -2.35 15.27 -5.65
C SER A 66 -2.91 16.33 -4.70
N LEU A 67 -2.30 16.58 -3.54
CA LEU A 67 -2.74 17.67 -2.64
C LEU A 67 -2.73 19.01 -3.40
N PRO A 68 -3.76 19.86 -3.23
CA PRO A 68 -3.84 21.15 -3.90
C PRO A 68 -2.70 22.08 -3.45
N PRO A 69 -2.39 23.15 -4.22
CA PRO A 69 -1.50 24.21 -3.76
C PRO A 69 -2.16 24.98 -2.61
N VAL A 70 -1.89 24.52 -1.40
CA VAL A 70 -2.25 25.17 -0.13
C VAL A 70 -1.40 26.42 0.10
N SER A 71 -1.92 27.38 0.87
CA SER A 71 -1.20 28.64 1.13
C SER A 71 0.06 28.44 1.97
N ASP A 72 0.06 27.41 2.81
CA ASP A 72 1.26 26.92 3.48
C ASP A 72 2.04 25.99 2.53
N TYR A 73 3.07 26.55 1.89
CA TYR A 73 3.96 25.83 0.98
C TYR A 73 4.66 24.63 1.66
N ASP A 74 4.76 24.65 2.99
CA ASP A 74 5.44 23.62 3.78
C ASP A 74 4.53 22.41 4.08
N PHE A 75 3.21 22.55 4.17
CA PHE A 75 2.32 21.42 4.52
C PHE A 75 2.48 20.20 3.60
N LYS A 76 2.53 20.42 2.29
CA LYS A 76 2.75 19.35 1.31
C LYS A 76 4.17 18.77 1.41
N TYR A 77 5.16 19.62 1.68
CA TYR A 77 6.55 19.22 1.90
C TYR A 77 6.67 18.34 3.16
N GLN A 78 6.13 18.75 4.30
CA GLN A 78 6.07 17.97 5.54
C GLN A 78 5.37 16.62 5.33
N CYS A 79 4.29 16.56 4.55
CA CYS A 79 3.61 15.30 4.22
C CYS A 79 4.54 14.35 3.44
N VAL A 80 5.25 14.88 2.43
CA VAL A 80 6.24 14.11 1.64
C VAL A 80 7.43 13.69 2.50
N GLU A 81 7.96 14.57 3.35
CA GLU A 81 9.07 14.28 4.26
C GLU A 81 8.70 13.16 5.24
N ARG A 82 7.55 13.27 5.92
CA ARG A 82 7.07 12.23 6.85
C ARG A 82 6.80 10.92 6.14
N PHE A 83 6.21 10.93 4.95
CA PHE A 83 6.03 9.72 4.14
C PHE A 83 7.39 9.09 3.80
N ASN A 84 8.33 9.87 3.25
CA ASN A 84 9.67 9.38 2.86
C ASN A 84 10.50 8.88 4.06
N LYS A 85 10.35 9.49 5.23
CA LYS A 85 10.99 9.01 6.47
C LYS A 85 10.53 7.60 6.81
N ARG A 86 9.21 7.34 6.76
CA ARG A 86 8.63 6.01 7.01
C ARG A 86 8.86 5.03 5.88
N TRP A 87 8.92 5.51 4.63
CA TRP A 87 9.24 4.69 3.47
C TRP A 87 10.61 3.98 3.60
N LYS A 88 11.57 4.64 4.26
CA LYS A 88 12.90 4.06 4.57
C LYS A 88 12.89 3.02 5.70
N GLU A 89 11.81 2.91 6.48
CA GLU A 89 11.66 1.94 7.57
C GLU A 89 11.19 0.55 7.06
N PHE A 90 10.70 0.46 5.82
CA PHE A 90 10.23 -0.80 5.21
C PHE A 90 11.34 -1.56 4.47
N ASP A 91 11.32 -2.90 4.52
CA ASP A 91 12.00 -3.73 3.52
C ASP A 91 11.24 -3.63 2.19
N ILE A 92 11.62 -2.62 1.40
CA ILE A 92 10.99 -2.33 0.12
C ILE A 92 11.07 -3.51 -0.86
N GLN A 93 12.10 -4.36 -0.80
CA GLN A 93 12.23 -5.47 -1.75
C GLN A 93 11.20 -6.57 -1.47
N LEU A 94 10.94 -6.87 -0.18
CA LEU A 94 9.91 -7.83 0.21
C LEU A 94 8.49 -7.33 -0.15
N TYR A 95 8.22 -6.03 0.05
CA TYR A 95 6.95 -5.42 -0.36
C TYR A 95 6.75 -5.43 -1.88
N LEU A 96 7.82 -5.15 -2.64
CA LEU A 96 7.79 -5.25 -4.10
C LEU A 96 7.54 -6.70 -4.57
N LEU A 97 8.09 -7.71 -3.89
CA LEU A 97 7.82 -9.12 -4.17
C LEU A 97 6.35 -9.47 -3.94
N ALA A 98 5.76 -9.06 -2.82
CA ALA A 98 4.33 -9.26 -2.56
C ALA A 98 3.44 -8.52 -3.58
N TYR A 99 3.82 -7.29 -3.97
CA TYR A 99 3.12 -6.53 -5.01
C TYR A 99 3.22 -7.14 -6.41
N ILE A 100 4.31 -7.85 -6.71
CA ILE A 100 4.35 -8.76 -7.87
C ILE A 100 3.30 -9.86 -7.68
N PHE A 101 3.28 -10.57 -6.56
CA PHE A 101 2.32 -11.68 -6.38
C PHE A 101 0.83 -11.29 -6.30
N HIS A 102 0.47 -10.01 -6.22
CA HIS A 102 -0.95 -9.62 -6.23
C HIS A 102 -1.59 -9.86 -7.63
N PRO A 103 -2.64 -10.71 -7.78
CA PRO A 103 -3.16 -11.15 -9.08
C PRO A 103 -3.70 -10.04 -9.99
N HIS A 104 -4.32 -9.00 -9.42
CA HIS A 104 -4.70 -7.80 -10.17
C HIS A 104 -3.49 -6.96 -10.64
N TYR A 105 -2.64 -6.53 -9.69
CA TYR A 105 -1.59 -5.54 -9.96
C TYR A 105 -0.36 -6.10 -10.67
N ARG A 106 0.12 -7.30 -10.30
CA ARG A 106 1.27 -8.00 -10.93
C ARG A 106 2.51 -7.13 -11.14
N GLY A 107 2.89 -6.29 -10.18
CA GLY A 107 4.03 -5.39 -10.35
C GLY A 107 3.83 -4.27 -11.40
N LYS A 108 2.59 -3.98 -11.84
CA LYS A 108 2.29 -2.92 -12.81
C LYS A 108 2.87 -1.58 -12.32
N GLY A 109 3.63 -0.94 -13.21
CA GLY A 109 4.32 0.34 -12.93
C GLY A 109 5.75 0.20 -12.39
N LEU A 110 6.24 -1.01 -12.09
CA LEU A 110 7.63 -1.22 -11.72
C LEU A 110 8.57 -1.10 -12.93
N ARG A 111 9.77 -0.55 -12.69
CA ARG A 111 10.85 -0.50 -13.70
C ARG A 111 11.51 -1.87 -13.81
N LEU A 112 11.97 -2.25 -15.01
CA LEU A 112 12.66 -3.53 -15.26
C LEU A 112 13.89 -3.74 -14.35
N THR A 113 14.61 -2.66 -14.03
CA THR A 113 15.76 -2.69 -13.10
C THR A 113 15.36 -3.07 -11.67
N VAL A 114 14.13 -2.75 -11.25
CA VAL A 114 13.58 -3.16 -9.95
C VAL A 114 13.17 -4.63 -9.98
N LEU A 115 12.52 -5.09 -11.05
CA LEU A 115 12.12 -6.50 -11.21
C LEU A 115 13.31 -7.46 -11.07
N ARG A 116 14.47 -7.12 -11.66
CA ARG A 116 15.71 -7.92 -11.51
C ARG A 116 16.07 -8.15 -10.03
N ASN A 117 16.02 -7.12 -9.20
CA ASN A 117 16.38 -7.21 -7.78
C ASN A 117 15.36 -8.05 -7.01
N VAL A 118 14.08 -7.91 -7.35
CA VAL A 118 12.98 -8.69 -6.75
C VAL A 118 13.06 -10.18 -7.14
N TYR A 119 13.46 -10.50 -8.36
CA TYR A 119 13.73 -11.89 -8.78
C TYR A 119 14.91 -12.50 -8.01
N ILE A 120 16.00 -11.74 -7.83
CA ILE A 120 17.14 -12.19 -6.99
C ILE A 120 16.70 -12.42 -5.54
N LEU A 121 15.81 -11.58 -4.99
CA LEU A 121 15.23 -11.82 -3.66
C LEU A 121 14.37 -13.09 -3.63
N ALA A 122 13.50 -13.30 -4.62
CA ALA A 122 12.64 -14.49 -4.70
C ALA A 122 13.46 -15.79 -4.69
N MET A 123 14.56 -15.84 -5.47
CA MET A 123 15.49 -16.98 -5.47
C MET A 123 16.12 -17.20 -4.08
N LYS A 124 16.62 -16.14 -3.44
CA LYS A 124 17.23 -16.24 -2.10
C LYS A 124 16.25 -16.75 -1.04
N ILE A 125 15.01 -16.25 -1.04
CA ILE A 125 13.97 -16.73 -0.13
C ILE A 125 13.63 -18.20 -0.41
N TRP A 126 13.51 -18.57 -1.68
CA TRP A 126 13.24 -19.96 -2.08
C TRP A 126 14.34 -20.94 -1.64
N ILE A 127 15.61 -20.58 -1.83
CA ILE A 127 16.76 -21.38 -1.36
C ILE A 127 16.74 -21.49 0.16
N ASN A 128 16.48 -20.39 0.88
CA ASN A 128 16.34 -20.39 2.34
C ASN A 128 15.14 -21.21 2.85
N MET A 129 14.14 -21.49 2.00
CA MET A 129 13.03 -22.40 2.28
C MET A 129 13.37 -23.88 2.03
N GLY A 130 14.61 -24.21 1.66
CA GLY A 130 15.05 -25.56 1.29
C GLY A 130 14.96 -25.87 -0.20
N GLY A 131 14.73 -24.88 -1.06
CA GLY A 131 14.73 -25.03 -2.51
C GLY A 131 16.14 -25.22 -3.09
N GLY A 132 16.27 -26.10 -4.08
CA GLY A 132 17.51 -26.29 -4.84
C GLY A 132 17.64 -25.35 -6.05
N GLU A 133 18.84 -25.24 -6.64
CA GLU A 133 19.12 -24.34 -7.77
C GLU A 133 18.19 -24.55 -8.97
N LEU A 134 17.92 -25.81 -9.35
CA LEU A 134 17.00 -26.15 -10.45
C LEU A 134 15.59 -25.59 -10.18
N SER A 135 15.00 -25.94 -9.03
CA SER A 135 13.69 -25.42 -8.61
C SER A 135 13.66 -23.89 -8.48
N SER A 136 14.80 -23.25 -8.23
CA SER A 136 14.91 -21.78 -8.23
C SER A 136 14.88 -21.19 -9.64
N ALA A 137 15.37 -21.89 -10.66
CA ALA A 137 15.23 -21.48 -12.06
C ALA A 137 13.78 -21.65 -12.54
N ASP A 138 13.16 -22.78 -12.20
CA ASP A 138 11.74 -23.06 -12.48
C ASP A 138 10.82 -22.00 -11.84
N LEU A 139 11.07 -21.66 -10.58
CA LEU A 139 10.39 -20.56 -9.89
C LEU A 139 10.48 -19.23 -10.65
N ILE A 140 11.66 -18.87 -11.17
CA ILE A 140 11.83 -17.63 -11.95
C ILE A 140 11.04 -17.69 -13.27
N SER A 141 11.05 -18.83 -13.98
CA SER A 141 10.26 -19.05 -15.19
C SER A 141 8.75 -18.91 -14.91
N GLN A 142 8.28 -19.43 -13.78
CA GLN A 142 6.90 -19.30 -13.32
C GLN A 142 6.55 -17.83 -12.98
N ILE A 143 7.41 -17.11 -12.24
CA ILE A 143 7.20 -15.69 -11.91
C ILE A 143 7.12 -14.83 -13.18
N GLN A 144 8.01 -15.07 -14.16
CA GLN A 144 7.97 -14.37 -15.44
C GLN A 144 6.67 -14.66 -16.21
N SER A 145 6.24 -15.92 -16.23
CA SER A 145 5.01 -16.35 -16.92
C SER A 145 3.75 -15.73 -16.28
N PHE A 146 3.71 -15.68 -14.96
CA PHE A 146 2.67 -15.00 -14.19
C PHE A 146 2.66 -13.48 -14.44
N TYR A 147 3.83 -12.83 -14.41
CA TYR A 147 3.99 -11.39 -14.67
C TYR A 147 3.52 -11.01 -16.08
N LEU A 148 3.86 -11.83 -17.08
CA LEU A 148 3.47 -11.65 -18.48
C LEU A 148 2.02 -12.05 -18.78
N ARG A 149 1.25 -12.54 -17.78
CA ARG A 149 -0.12 -13.03 -17.95
C ARG A 149 -0.26 -14.10 -19.03
N LYS A 150 0.68 -15.05 -19.08
CA LYS A 150 0.48 -16.26 -19.89
C LYS A 150 -0.80 -16.98 -19.47
N GLU A 151 -1.36 -17.77 -20.38
CA GLU A 151 -2.69 -18.39 -20.28
C GLU A 151 -2.92 -19.11 -18.95
N GLU A 152 -1.95 -19.91 -18.51
CA GLU A 152 -1.98 -20.70 -17.29
C GLU A 152 -2.04 -19.84 -16.00
N TYR A 153 -1.68 -18.56 -16.10
CA TYR A 153 -1.80 -17.57 -15.01
C TYR A 153 -2.87 -16.50 -15.28
N ASN A 154 -3.63 -16.53 -16.37
CA ASN A 154 -4.55 -15.45 -16.75
C ASN A 154 -5.97 -15.59 -16.13
N ILE A 155 -6.05 -16.17 -14.93
CA ILE A 155 -7.30 -16.33 -14.18
C ILE A 155 -7.83 -14.96 -13.71
N PRO A 156 -9.10 -14.61 -13.96
CA PRO A 156 -9.69 -13.35 -13.50
C PRO A 156 -9.60 -13.13 -11.99
N PHE A 157 -9.49 -11.86 -11.57
CA PHE A 157 -9.48 -11.46 -10.16
C PHE A 157 -10.30 -10.19 -9.94
N SER A 158 -11.21 -10.22 -8.97
CA SER A 158 -12.04 -9.06 -8.58
C SER A 158 -11.40 -8.28 -7.44
N THR A 159 -11.06 -7.01 -7.64
CA THR A 159 -10.48 -6.15 -6.59
C THR A 159 -11.42 -5.85 -5.43
N ASN A 160 -12.72 -6.08 -5.59
CA ASN A 160 -13.75 -5.68 -4.62
C ASN A 160 -14.30 -6.88 -3.82
N LYS A 161 -13.98 -8.11 -4.23
CA LYS A 161 -14.52 -9.36 -3.67
C LYS A 161 -13.52 -10.52 -3.63
N GLY A 162 -12.41 -10.43 -4.37
CA GLY A 162 -11.43 -11.50 -4.50
C GLY A 162 -10.47 -11.50 -3.31
N ASP A 163 -10.29 -12.66 -2.71
CA ASP A 163 -9.20 -12.90 -1.77
C ASP A 163 -7.94 -13.36 -2.52
N VAL A 164 -6.82 -12.71 -2.20
CA VAL A 164 -5.54 -12.93 -2.89
C VAL A 164 -4.97 -14.32 -2.56
N LEU A 165 -5.12 -14.80 -1.32
CA LEU A 165 -4.64 -16.13 -0.92
C LEU A 165 -5.47 -17.24 -1.57
N THR A 166 -6.79 -17.10 -1.61
CA THR A 166 -7.71 -18.01 -2.29
C THR A 166 -7.42 -18.09 -3.80
N TRP A 167 -7.13 -16.96 -4.45
CA TRP A 167 -6.71 -16.98 -5.85
C TRP A 167 -5.45 -17.82 -6.07
N TRP A 168 -4.44 -17.69 -5.19
CA TRP A 168 -3.22 -18.50 -5.27
C TRP A 168 -3.47 -19.98 -4.98
N LEU A 169 -4.30 -20.32 -3.99
CA LEU A 169 -4.68 -21.71 -3.68
C LEU A 169 -5.36 -22.41 -4.87
N LEU A 170 -6.16 -21.67 -5.64
CA LEU A 170 -6.85 -22.19 -6.83
C LEU A 170 -6.00 -22.14 -8.11
N CYS A 171 -4.97 -21.28 -8.16
CA CYS A 171 -4.05 -21.16 -9.29
C CYS A 171 -3.05 -22.34 -9.34
N ASN A 172 -3.46 -23.41 -10.03
CA ASN A 172 -2.68 -24.64 -10.20
C ASN A 172 -2.34 -24.90 -11.69
N PRO A 173 -1.41 -24.13 -12.28
CA PRO A 173 -1.01 -24.27 -13.69
C PRO A 173 -0.12 -25.50 -13.96
N VAL A 174 0.50 -26.05 -12.92
CA VAL A 174 1.39 -27.21 -12.93
C VAL A 174 1.08 -28.10 -11.72
N ARG A 175 1.73 -29.27 -11.62
CA ARG A 175 1.53 -30.17 -10.49
C ARG A 175 1.96 -29.53 -9.17
N SER A 176 1.37 -29.97 -8.05
CA SER A 176 1.58 -29.37 -6.72
C SER A 176 3.06 -29.39 -6.30
N GLU A 177 3.78 -30.47 -6.59
CA GLU A 177 5.22 -30.63 -6.39
C GLU A 177 6.03 -29.53 -7.09
N GLU A 178 5.69 -29.21 -8.34
CA GLU A 178 6.36 -28.27 -9.25
C GLU A 178 5.87 -26.81 -9.09
N ASN A 179 4.75 -26.55 -8.41
CA ASN A 179 4.14 -25.22 -8.29
C ASN A 179 4.89 -24.32 -7.26
N HIS A 180 6.14 -24.00 -7.56
CA HIS A 180 7.05 -23.23 -6.70
C HIS A 180 6.57 -21.79 -6.50
N ILE A 181 6.02 -21.15 -7.54
CA ILE A 181 5.47 -19.80 -7.46
C ILE A 181 4.32 -19.71 -6.46
N GLN A 182 3.37 -20.65 -6.46
CA GLN A 182 2.27 -20.69 -5.50
C GLN A 182 2.82 -20.86 -4.07
N LYS A 183 3.74 -21.80 -3.86
CA LYS A 183 4.37 -22.05 -2.54
C LYS A 183 5.06 -20.81 -1.99
N LEU A 184 5.78 -20.07 -2.83
CA LEU A 184 6.42 -18.82 -2.42
C LEU A 184 5.38 -17.70 -2.22
N ALA A 185 4.45 -17.50 -3.16
CA ALA A 185 3.44 -16.46 -3.09
C ALA A 185 2.58 -16.58 -1.82
N LEU A 186 2.07 -17.78 -1.50
CA LEU A 186 1.30 -18.03 -0.28
C LEU A 186 2.09 -17.69 0.98
N LYS A 187 3.39 -18.05 1.05
CA LYS A 187 4.24 -17.69 2.19
C LYS A 187 4.49 -16.18 2.30
N ILE A 188 4.79 -15.50 1.20
CA ILE A 188 5.05 -14.05 1.19
C ILE A 188 3.79 -13.24 1.52
N LEU A 189 2.62 -13.64 0.99
CA LEU A 189 1.37 -12.91 1.17
C LEU A 189 0.76 -13.14 2.56
N ALA A 190 1.00 -14.31 3.16
CA ALA A 190 0.59 -14.63 4.53
C ALA A 190 1.48 -13.98 5.61
N ILE A 191 2.56 -13.27 5.24
CA ILE A 191 3.33 -12.46 6.19
C ILE A 191 2.39 -11.40 6.77
N THR A 192 1.96 -11.61 8.01
CA THR A 192 1.02 -10.68 8.64
C THR A 192 1.76 -9.38 8.93
N PRO A 193 1.22 -8.21 8.53
CA PRO A 193 1.96 -6.96 8.60
C PRO A 193 2.48 -6.63 10.01
N HIS A 194 1.69 -6.93 11.06
CA HIS A 194 2.10 -6.73 12.45
C HIS A 194 3.43 -7.44 12.80
N ASN A 195 3.64 -8.68 12.32
CA ASN A 195 4.83 -9.48 12.61
C ASN A 195 6.09 -9.04 11.84
N ALA A 196 5.95 -8.38 10.68
CA ALA A 196 7.07 -7.93 9.85
C ALA A 196 7.71 -6.61 10.33
N GLY A 197 7.71 -6.36 11.64
CA GLY A 197 8.13 -5.09 12.25
C GLY A 197 7.16 -3.91 11.98
N CYS A 198 6.05 -4.12 11.27
CA CYS A 198 5.15 -3.03 10.91
C CYS A 198 4.22 -2.62 12.05
N GLU A 199 4.18 -3.32 13.20
CA GLU A 199 3.61 -2.76 14.44
C GLU A 199 4.15 -1.36 14.74
N ARG A 200 5.44 -1.10 14.49
CA ARG A 200 6.04 0.22 14.73
C ARG A 200 5.65 1.27 13.69
N VAL A 201 5.14 0.84 12.54
CA VAL A 201 4.73 1.68 11.40
C VAL A 201 3.20 1.86 11.33
N PHE A 202 2.44 0.92 11.91
CA PHE A 202 0.97 0.90 11.99
C PHE A 202 0.39 1.15 13.40
N SER A 203 1.21 1.26 14.45
CA SER A 203 0.90 2.09 15.64
C SER A 203 1.10 3.58 15.33
N VAL A 204 2.07 3.87 14.46
CA VAL A 204 2.06 5.01 13.54
C VAL A 204 0.92 4.80 12.52
N LEU A 205 0.50 5.80 11.74
CA LEU A 205 -0.91 5.99 11.33
C LEU A 205 -1.91 6.16 12.50
N GLY A 206 -1.90 5.30 13.54
CA GLY A 206 -2.77 5.44 14.73
C GLY A 206 -2.65 6.78 15.47
N TRP A 207 -1.49 7.45 15.39
CA TRP A 207 -1.26 8.84 15.83
C TRP A 207 -2.08 9.92 15.10
N PHE A 208 -2.72 9.61 13.96
CA PHE A 208 -3.69 10.50 13.31
C PHE A 208 -5.11 10.35 13.88
N ALA A 209 -5.42 9.25 14.56
CA ALA A 209 -6.76 8.94 15.07
C ALA A 209 -6.84 9.00 16.60
N ASN A 210 -5.75 8.68 17.31
CA ASN A 210 -5.70 8.63 18.77
C ASN A 210 -5.16 9.95 19.35
N GLN A 211 -5.81 10.39 20.43
CA GLN A 211 -5.36 11.57 21.20
C GLN A 211 -3.93 11.37 21.70
N ARG A 212 -3.13 12.45 21.67
CA ARG A 212 -1.83 12.50 22.37
C ARG A 212 -2.07 12.16 23.84
N ARG A 213 -1.45 11.07 24.33
CA ARG A 213 -1.21 10.93 25.77
C ARG A 213 -0.20 12.01 26.17
N THR A 214 -0.72 13.10 26.73
CA THR A 214 0.07 13.99 27.58
C THR A 214 0.67 13.17 28.72
N LYS A 215 1.97 13.31 28.94
CA LYS A 215 2.59 13.07 30.24
C LYS A 215 2.31 14.27 31.13
#